data_AF-A0A1S3F7L6-F1
#
_entry.id   AF-A0A1S3F7L6-F1
#
_cell.length_a   1.000
_cell.length_b   1.000
_cell.length_c   1.000
_cell.angle_alpha   90.00
_cell.angle_beta   90.00
_cell.angle_gamma   90.00
#
_symmetry.space_group_name_H-M   'P 1'
#
loop_
_entity.id
_entity.type
_entity.pdbx_description
1 polymer ?
#
loop_
_entity_poly.entity_id
_entity_poly.type
_entity_poly.pdbx_seq_one_letter_code
_entity_poly.pdbx_strand_id
1 'polypeptide(L)'
;MGNDDSIGGNVNKYMVLPNGYCGQAKKGHLVFDACFESGNLGRVDQVSEFEYDLFIRPDTCNPRFRVWFNFTVENVKESQRVIFNIVNFSKTKSLYRDGMAPMVKSTSRPKWQRLPPKNVYYYRCPDHRKNYVMSFAFCFDREEDIYQFAYCYPYTYTRFQHYLDSLQKRNLDYFFREQLGQSVQQRQLDLLTITSPDNLREGAEQKVVFITGRVHPGETPSSFVCQGIIDFLVSQHPVARALREHLVFKIAPMLNPDGVYLGNYRPASPRATLWSTALFPGFDGTCQGLTVGGGEFRVQKTSLEFYIDIHAHSTMMNGFMYGNIFEDEERFQRQAIFPKLLCQNAEDFSYSSTSFNRDAVKAGTGRRFLGGLLDHTSYCYTLEVSFYSYIIGGTTAAVPYTEEAYMKLGRNVARTFMDYYRLNPLVEKMTVPVPRLRFNEEKKLGSEHPSCLRAGQQPNSLSVPMSAGGQSSESTDIPWHLECSKTAVPLGLVSCSSSSSASWNDTTMSNSLFLPDHSFH
;
A
#
# COMPACT_ATOMS: atom_id res chain seq x y z
N MET A 1 2.59 20.61 -40.78
CA MET A 1 2.70 19.14 -40.60
C MET A 1 2.43 18.84 -39.14
N GLY A 2 1.19 18.47 -38.83
CA GLY A 2 0.76 18.16 -37.47
C GLY A 2 -0.29 17.07 -37.60
N ASN A 3 0.16 15.83 -37.77
CA ASN A 3 -0.71 14.70 -37.53
C ASN A 3 -0.84 14.58 -36.02
N ASP A 4 -1.89 15.21 -35.50
CA ASP A 4 -2.53 14.81 -34.25
C ASP A 4 -3.18 13.44 -34.52
N ASP A 5 -2.34 12.43 -34.78
CA ASP A 5 -2.79 11.04 -34.86
C ASP A 5 -3.26 10.72 -33.45
N SER A 6 -4.58 10.75 -33.29
CA SER A 6 -5.27 10.34 -32.08
C SER A 6 -4.70 8.98 -31.67
N ILE A 7 -3.89 8.94 -30.60
CA ILE A 7 -3.32 7.71 -30.06
C ILE A 7 -4.50 6.79 -29.70
N GLY A 8 -4.83 5.86 -30.60
CA GLY A 8 -6.05 5.06 -30.56
C GLY A 8 -5.98 3.84 -29.64
N GLY A 9 -4.82 3.57 -29.03
CA GLY A 9 -4.59 2.38 -28.21
C GLY A 9 -3.14 2.26 -27.75
N ASN A 10 -2.81 1.12 -27.16
CA ASN A 10 -1.41 0.78 -26.85
C ASN A 10 -0.69 0.28 -28.10
N VAL A 11 0.63 0.46 -28.15
CA VAL A 11 1.48 -0.22 -29.14
C VAL A 11 1.37 -1.73 -28.96
N ASN A 12 1.30 -2.45 -30.08
CA ASN A 12 1.18 -3.91 -30.12
C ASN A 12 2.25 -4.46 -31.05
N LYS A 13 3.27 -5.11 -30.47
CA LYS A 13 4.45 -5.62 -31.20
C LYS A 13 4.95 -4.67 -32.28
N TYR A 14 5.01 -3.38 -31.95
CA TYR A 14 5.35 -2.30 -32.86
C TYR A 14 6.86 -2.23 -33.06
N MET A 15 7.31 -2.60 -34.24
CA MET A 15 8.71 -2.51 -34.63
C MET A 15 9.05 -1.10 -35.09
N VAL A 16 10.06 -0.51 -34.47
CA VAL A 16 10.54 0.82 -34.83
C VAL A 16 11.72 0.66 -35.79
N LEU A 17 11.57 1.20 -36.99
CA LEU A 17 12.60 1.20 -38.03
C LEU A 17 13.15 2.62 -38.22
N PRO A 18 14.45 2.77 -38.51
CA PRO A 18 15.02 4.08 -38.82
C PRO A 18 14.30 4.73 -40.00
N ASN A 19 14.13 6.06 -39.94
CA ASN A 19 13.50 6.81 -41.02
C ASN A 19 14.21 6.57 -42.37
N GLY A 20 13.45 6.16 -43.38
CA GLY A 20 13.98 5.84 -44.72
C GLY A 20 14.63 4.45 -44.84
N TYR A 21 14.53 3.60 -43.82
CA TYR A 21 15.02 2.21 -43.88
C TYR A 21 14.08 1.33 -44.73
N CYS A 22 14.60 0.76 -45.82
CA CYS A 22 13.85 -0.10 -46.74
C CYS A 22 14.27 -1.59 -46.69
N GLY A 23 15.08 -2.00 -45.71
CA GLY A 23 15.57 -3.37 -45.58
C GLY A 23 14.70 -4.28 -44.69
N GLN A 24 15.10 -5.54 -44.55
CA GLN A 24 14.53 -6.43 -43.54
C GLN A 24 14.93 -5.99 -42.13
N ALA A 25 14.04 -6.22 -41.16
CA ALA A 25 14.32 -5.96 -39.76
C ALA A 25 15.58 -6.69 -39.29
N LYS A 26 16.42 -6.00 -38.51
CA LYS A 26 17.64 -6.55 -37.93
C LYS A 26 17.56 -6.54 -36.40
N LYS A 27 18.37 -7.35 -35.74
CA LYS A 27 18.58 -7.24 -34.29
C LYS A 27 19.03 -5.83 -33.95
N GLY A 28 18.42 -5.26 -32.92
CA GLY A 28 18.58 -3.86 -32.52
C GLY A 28 17.50 -2.92 -33.06
N HIS A 29 16.68 -3.34 -34.04
CA HIS A 29 15.45 -2.63 -34.37
C HIS A 29 14.38 -2.97 -33.33
N LEU A 30 14.28 -2.12 -32.32
CA LEU A 30 13.49 -2.40 -31.13
C LEU A 30 12.01 -2.62 -31.46
N VAL A 31 11.43 -3.63 -30.80
CA VAL A 31 10.00 -3.94 -30.89
C VAL A 31 9.37 -3.62 -29.54
N PHE A 32 8.38 -2.73 -29.55
CA PHE A 32 7.68 -2.28 -28.36
C PHE A 32 6.30 -2.90 -28.27
N ASP A 33 5.93 -3.35 -27.08
CA ASP A 33 4.60 -3.88 -26.82
C ASP A 33 4.08 -3.40 -25.47
N ALA A 34 2.82 -2.98 -25.46
CA ALA A 34 2.06 -2.65 -24.25
C ALA A 34 0.64 -3.24 -24.31
N CYS A 35 0.41 -4.24 -25.18
CA CYS A 35 -0.89 -4.85 -25.40
C CYS A 35 -1.14 -6.02 -24.42
N PHE A 36 -1.01 -5.73 -23.13
CA PHE A 36 -1.21 -6.69 -22.04
C PHE A 36 -1.84 -6.01 -20.83
N GLU A 37 -2.26 -6.79 -19.84
CA GLU A 37 -2.89 -6.28 -18.61
C GLU A 37 -2.01 -5.23 -17.90
N SER A 38 -2.59 -4.08 -17.59
CA SER A 38 -1.90 -2.92 -17.01
C SER A 38 -0.80 -2.31 -17.89
N GLY A 39 -0.70 -2.71 -19.16
CA GLY A 39 0.19 -2.11 -20.15
C GLY A 39 -0.26 -0.70 -20.54
N ASN A 40 0.69 0.22 -20.70
CA ASN A 40 0.42 1.56 -21.20
C ASN A 40 1.67 2.13 -21.90
N LEU A 41 1.58 2.24 -23.22
CA LEU A 41 2.46 3.01 -24.09
C LEU A 41 1.72 3.17 -25.42
N GLY A 42 1.47 4.39 -25.86
CA GLY A 42 0.58 4.67 -26.99
C GLY A 42 1.28 4.86 -28.34
N ARG A 43 2.50 5.39 -28.33
CA ARG A 43 3.29 5.64 -29.55
C ARG A 43 4.77 5.70 -29.21
N VAL A 44 5.61 5.32 -30.17
CA VAL A 44 7.06 5.39 -30.10
C VAL A 44 7.60 5.99 -31.38
N ASP A 45 8.44 7.01 -31.26
CA ASP A 45 9.14 7.64 -32.37
C ASP A 45 10.65 7.46 -32.17
N GLN A 46 11.36 7.00 -33.20
CA GLN A 46 12.83 7.00 -33.19
C GLN A 46 13.35 8.38 -33.59
N VAL A 47 14.07 9.03 -32.69
CA VAL A 47 14.64 10.37 -32.89
C VAL A 47 16.04 10.27 -33.49
N SER A 48 16.84 9.33 -33.00
CA SER A 48 18.18 9.03 -33.51
C SER A 48 18.49 7.54 -33.39
N GLU A 49 19.71 7.13 -33.76
CA GLU A 49 20.15 5.73 -33.62
C GLU A 49 19.99 5.21 -32.17
N PHE A 50 20.14 6.08 -31.18
CA PHE A 50 20.15 5.73 -29.75
C PHE A 50 19.01 6.37 -28.95
N GLU A 51 18.09 7.09 -29.59
CA GLU A 51 17.10 7.90 -28.87
C GLU A 51 15.68 7.66 -29.38
N TYR A 52 14.77 7.47 -28.43
CA TYR A 52 13.36 7.18 -28.70
C TYR A 52 12.46 8.06 -27.84
N ASP A 53 11.54 8.76 -28.50
CA ASP A 53 10.46 9.47 -27.85
C ASP A 53 9.27 8.54 -27.66
N LEU A 54 8.85 8.42 -26.40
CA LEU A 54 7.80 7.54 -25.93
C LEU A 54 6.62 8.39 -25.46
N PHE A 55 5.43 8.05 -25.98
CA PHE A 55 4.19 8.75 -25.67
C PHE A 55 3.27 7.84 -24.88
N ILE A 56 3.01 8.21 -23.61
CA ILE A 56 2.03 7.54 -22.76
C ILE A 56 0.64 7.69 -23.40
N ARG A 57 -0.12 6.59 -23.44
CA ARG A 57 -1.52 6.61 -23.85
C ARG A 57 -2.34 7.36 -22.79
N PRO A 58 -3.17 8.34 -23.17
CA PRO A 58 -4.02 9.04 -22.22
C PRO A 58 -4.99 8.08 -21.52
N ASP A 59 -5.34 8.38 -20.26
CA ASP A 59 -6.34 7.60 -19.53
C ASP A 59 -7.67 7.53 -20.27
N THR A 60 -8.32 6.36 -20.23
CA THR A 60 -9.64 6.16 -20.85
C THR A 60 -10.65 7.14 -20.25
N CYS A 61 -11.38 7.86 -21.10
CA CYS A 61 -12.33 8.91 -20.72
C CYS A 61 -11.71 10.11 -19.97
N ASN A 62 -10.38 10.20 -19.87
CA ASN A 62 -9.71 11.34 -19.25
C ASN A 62 -8.38 11.69 -19.97
N PRO A 63 -8.45 12.44 -21.09
CA PRO A 63 -7.30 12.68 -21.95
C PRO A 63 -6.24 13.61 -21.33
N ARG A 64 -6.42 14.07 -20.09
CA ARG A 64 -5.48 14.97 -19.40
C ARG A 64 -4.39 14.20 -18.65
N PHE A 65 -4.68 13.01 -18.15
CA PHE A 65 -3.72 12.24 -17.34
C PHE A 65 -2.86 11.32 -18.20
N ARG A 66 -1.54 11.43 -18.01
CA ARG A 66 -0.48 10.65 -18.66
C ARG A 66 0.66 10.48 -17.66
N VAL A 67 0.60 9.42 -16.85
CA VAL A 67 1.56 9.18 -15.75
C VAL A 67 2.01 7.72 -15.74
N TRP A 68 1.06 6.79 -15.70
CA TRP A 68 1.37 5.37 -15.70
C TRP A 68 1.90 4.93 -17.07
N PHE A 69 3.04 4.25 -17.07
CA PHE A 69 3.56 3.52 -18.22
C PHE A 69 3.96 2.12 -17.79
N ASN A 70 3.79 1.17 -18.70
CA ASN A 70 4.19 -0.22 -18.53
C ASN A 70 4.28 -0.85 -19.92
N PHE A 71 5.47 -1.18 -20.38
CA PHE A 71 5.71 -1.68 -21.73
C PHE A 71 6.88 -2.64 -21.74
N THR A 72 6.96 -3.44 -22.81
CA THR A 72 8.06 -4.34 -23.08
C THR A 72 8.82 -3.90 -24.31
N VAL A 73 10.11 -4.26 -24.34
CA VAL A 73 11.03 -4.06 -25.46
C VAL A 73 11.70 -5.39 -25.76
N GLU A 74 11.64 -5.81 -27.02
CA GLU A 74 12.30 -7.01 -27.54
C GLU A 74 13.05 -6.72 -28.84
N ASN A 75 13.65 -7.76 -29.44
CA ASN A 75 14.53 -7.65 -30.61
C ASN A 75 15.75 -6.73 -30.35
N VAL A 76 16.23 -6.72 -29.11
CA VAL A 76 17.38 -5.93 -28.68
C VAL A 76 18.69 -6.56 -29.17
N LYS A 77 19.76 -5.76 -29.19
CA LYS A 77 21.13 -6.22 -29.46
C LYS A 77 22.00 -6.08 -28.20
N GLU A 78 22.95 -6.97 -27.99
CA GLU A 78 23.85 -6.92 -26.84
C GLU A 78 24.70 -5.65 -26.91
N SER A 79 24.89 -5.01 -25.75
CA SER A 79 25.58 -3.73 -25.61
C SER A 79 24.93 -2.56 -26.33
N GLN A 80 23.70 -2.73 -26.86
CA GLN A 80 22.94 -1.63 -27.43
C GLN A 80 22.53 -0.65 -26.33
N ARG A 81 22.94 0.61 -26.50
CA ARG A 81 22.61 1.71 -25.59
C ARG A 81 21.49 2.53 -26.18
N VAL A 82 20.51 2.86 -25.36
CA VAL A 82 19.36 3.68 -25.76
C VAL A 82 19.00 4.68 -24.67
N ILE A 83 18.41 5.78 -25.09
CA ILE A 83 17.76 6.78 -24.26
C ILE A 83 16.29 6.74 -24.60
N PHE A 84 15.46 6.47 -23.59
CA PHE A 84 14.02 6.53 -23.69
C PHE A 84 13.51 7.83 -23.06
N ASN A 85 12.83 8.67 -23.84
CA ASN A 85 12.26 9.93 -23.40
C ASN A 85 10.73 9.78 -23.27
N ILE A 86 10.18 9.79 -22.06
CA ILE A 86 8.75 9.95 -21.87
C ILE A 86 8.40 11.44 -22.02
N VAL A 87 7.90 11.85 -23.19
CA VAL A 87 7.80 13.28 -23.57
C VAL A 87 6.48 13.96 -23.23
N ASN A 88 5.46 13.19 -22.85
CA ASN A 88 4.09 13.69 -22.61
C ASN A 88 3.62 13.47 -21.17
N PHE A 89 4.55 13.49 -20.21
CA PHE A 89 4.28 13.28 -18.80
C PHE A 89 3.44 14.43 -18.21
N SER A 90 2.29 14.13 -17.57
CA SER A 90 1.32 15.15 -17.16
C SER A 90 1.58 15.76 -15.78
N LYS A 91 2.55 15.26 -15.00
CA LYS A 91 2.84 15.79 -13.64
C LYS A 91 3.90 16.87 -13.71
N THR A 92 3.67 18.03 -13.10
CA THR A 92 4.68 19.10 -13.04
C THR A 92 5.67 18.91 -11.89
N LYS A 93 5.22 18.32 -10.79
CA LYS A 93 6.01 17.94 -9.61
C LYS A 93 6.07 16.42 -9.50
N SER A 94 7.26 15.87 -9.29
CA SER A 94 7.48 14.44 -9.14
C SER A 94 8.79 14.17 -8.41
N LEU A 95 8.81 13.10 -7.61
CA LEU A 95 10.02 12.57 -6.97
C LEU A 95 11.09 12.10 -7.96
N TYR A 96 10.83 12.08 -9.28
CA TYR A 96 11.91 11.91 -10.28
C TYR A 96 12.98 13.01 -10.17
N ARG A 97 12.65 14.19 -9.63
CA ARG A 97 13.63 15.22 -9.30
C ARG A 97 14.51 14.88 -8.10
N ASP A 98 14.01 13.98 -7.25
CA ASP A 98 14.59 13.61 -5.95
C ASP A 98 15.17 12.18 -5.98
N GLY A 99 15.42 11.64 -7.18
CA GLY A 99 16.07 10.34 -7.37
C GLY A 99 15.12 9.15 -7.56
N MET A 100 13.80 9.34 -7.66
CA MET A 100 12.91 8.28 -8.12
C MET A 100 13.36 7.79 -9.50
N ALA A 101 13.15 6.50 -9.76
CA ALA A 101 13.51 5.88 -11.03
C ALA A 101 12.51 4.78 -11.42
N PRO A 102 12.31 4.54 -12.73
CA PRO A 102 11.44 3.47 -13.22
C PRO A 102 11.92 2.08 -12.78
N MET A 103 11.02 1.11 -12.89
CA MET A 103 11.29 -0.30 -12.63
C MET A 103 11.60 -1.02 -13.94
N VAL A 104 12.55 -1.96 -13.91
CA VAL A 104 12.89 -2.85 -15.02
C VAL A 104 12.94 -4.30 -14.55
N LYS A 105 12.56 -5.22 -15.42
CA LYS A 105 12.87 -6.65 -15.32
C LYS A 105 13.10 -7.22 -16.72
N SER A 106 13.61 -8.44 -16.81
CA SER A 106 13.68 -9.16 -18.08
C SER A 106 13.20 -10.61 -17.92
N THR A 107 13.02 -11.32 -19.04
CA THR A 107 12.66 -12.74 -19.05
C THR A 107 13.62 -13.60 -18.22
N SER A 108 14.94 -13.38 -18.34
CA SER A 108 15.92 -14.10 -17.53
C SER A 108 16.11 -13.57 -16.10
N ARG A 109 15.66 -12.33 -15.83
CA ARG A 109 15.69 -11.69 -14.50
C ARG A 109 14.29 -11.20 -14.13
N PRO A 110 13.40 -12.11 -13.65
CA PRO A 110 11.98 -11.81 -13.48
C PRO A 110 11.67 -10.89 -12.28
N LYS A 111 12.64 -10.66 -11.38
CA LYS A 111 12.48 -9.76 -10.24
C LYS A 111 12.63 -8.31 -10.67
N TRP A 112 11.66 -7.47 -10.30
CA TRP A 112 11.72 -6.03 -10.56
C TRP A 112 12.89 -5.37 -9.84
N GLN A 113 13.65 -4.58 -10.59
CA GLN A 113 14.76 -3.77 -10.09
C GLN A 113 14.56 -2.32 -10.50
N ARG A 114 14.94 -1.41 -9.61
CA ARG A 114 14.86 0.02 -9.91
C ARG A 114 16.06 0.41 -10.77
N LEU A 115 15.83 1.23 -11.79
CA LEU A 115 16.94 1.78 -12.57
C LEU A 115 17.85 2.66 -11.67
N PRO A 116 19.16 2.69 -11.92
CA PRO A 116 20.06 3.59 -11.20
C PRO A 116 19.60 5.04 -11.36
N PRO A 117 19.38 5.80 -10.26
CA PRO A 117 18.91 7.19 -10.35
C PRO A 117 19.80 8.09 -11.22
N LYS A 118 21.12 7.83 -11.24
CA LYS A 118 22.09 8.53 -12.09
C LYS A 118 21.85 8.38 -13.60
N ASN A 119 21.01 7.42 -14.02
CA ASN A 119 20.66 7.21 -15.41
C ASN A 119 19.28 7.79 -15.75
N VAL A 120 18.61 8.46 -14.81
CA VAL A 120 17.26 8.99 -14.96
C VAL A 120 17.29 10.51 -14.80
N TYR A 121 16.61 11.21 -15.70
CA TYR A 121 16.59 12.67 -15.76
C TYR A 121 15.15 13.15 -15.87
N TYR A 122 14.84 14.23 -15.16
CA TYR A 122 13.51 14.83 -15.19
C TYR A 122 13.59 16.34 -15.32
N TYR A 123 13.24 16.84 -16.50
CA TYR A 123 13.49 18.22 -16.87
C TYR A 123 12.36 18.78 -17.74
N ARG A 124 12.31 20.11 -17.83
CA ARG A 124 11.36 20.80 -18.69
C ARG A 124 11.99 21.02 -20.05
N CYS A 125 11.42 20.43 -21.11
CA CYS A 125 11.98 20.51 -22.45
C CYS A 125 11.22 21.55 -23.30
N PRO A 126 11.88 22.63 -23.80
CA PRO A 126 11.25 23.60 -24.69
C PRO A 126 10.68 22.98 -25.96
N ASP A 127 11.39 22.01 -26.54
CA ASP A 127 11.06 21.40 -27.83
C ASP A 127 9.82 20.50 -27.76
N HIS A 128 9.51 19.94 -26.59
CA HIS A 128 8.27 19.19 -26.35
C HIS A 128 7.17 20.06 -25.75
N ARG A 129 6.87 21.20 -26.38
CA ARG A 129 5.81 22.14 -25.96
C ARG A 129 5.96 22.62 -24.51
N LYS A 130 7.20 22.70 -24.01
CA LYS A 130 7.52 23.04 -22.61
C LYS A 130 6.93 22.05 -21.58
N ASN A 131 6.64 20.81 -21.99
CA ASN A 131 6.26 19.73 -21.10
C ASN A 131 7.46 19.24 -20.29
N TYR A 132 7.17 18.50 -19.22
CA TYR A 132 8.20 17.75 -18.51
C TYR A 132 8.47 16.44 -19.25
N VAL A 133 9.76 16.14 -19.39
CA VAL A 133 10.28 14.93 -19.99
C VAL A 133 10.98 14.11 -18.91
N MET A 134 10.68 12.81 -18.86
CA MET A 134 11.42 11.85 -18.05
C MET A 134 12.24 10.98 -18.99
N SER A 135 13.56 11.15 -18.95
CA SER A 135 14.49 10.40 -19.79
C SER A 135 15.25 9.37 -18.97
N PHE A 136 15.45 8.18 -19.51
CA PHE A 136 16.33 7.20 -18.88
C PHE A 136 17.21 6.48 -19.89
N ALA A 137 18.50 6.37 -19.53
CA ALA A 137 19.49 5.65 -20.32
C ALA A 137 19.53 4.17 -19.91
N PHE A 138 19.53 3.28 -20.90
CA PHE A 138 19.55 1.84 -20.70
C PHE A 138 20.54 1.16 -21.65
N CYS A 139 21.19 0.09 -21.17
CA CYS A 139 22.12 -0.71 -21.95
C CYS A 139 21.63 -2.16 -21.91
N PHE A 140 21.21 -2.70 -23.05
CA PHE A 140 20.76 -4.08 -23.15
C PHE A 140 21.95 -5.03 -23.06
N ASP A 141 21.83 -6.10 -22.28
CA ASP A 141 22.91 -7.03 -22.00
C ASP A 141 22.64 -8.46 -22.48
N ARG A 142 21.41 -8.77 -22.91
CA ARG A 142 21.01 -10.10 -23.41
C ARG A 142 20.03 -9.96 -24.57
N GLU A 143 20.38 -10.52 -25.73
CA GLU A 143 19.62 -10.41 -26.99
C GLU A 143 18.34 -11.24 -27.04
N GLU A 144 18.28 -12.31 -26.25
CA GLU A 144 17.12 -13.20 -26.16
C GLU A 144 16.12 -12.74 -25.10
N ASP A 145 16.46 -11.69 -24.35
CA ASP A 145 15.60 -11.19 -23.30
C ASP A 145 14.56 -10.21 -23.83
N ILE A 146 13.36 -10.31 -23.28
CA ILE A 146 12.33 -9.27 -23.35
C ILE A 146 12.44 -8.45 -22.07
N TYR A 147 12.64 -7.14 -22.21
CA TYR A 147 12.78 -6.22 -21.08
C TYR A 147 11.43 -5.53 -20.84
N GLN A 148 10.97 -5.49 -19.60
CA GLN A 148 9.75 -4.78 -19.22
C GLN A 148 10.12 -3.59 -18.36
N PHE A 149 9.58 -2.42 -18.70
CA PHE A 149 9.75 -1.16 -17.98
C PHE A 149 8.41 -0.69 -17.44
N ALA A 150 8.37 -0.22 -16.19
CA ALA A 150 7.15 0.29 -15.57
C ALA A 150 7.40 1.49 -14.65
N TYR A 151 6.37 2.32 -14.47
CA TYR A 151 6.40 3.50 -13.61
C TYR A 151 6.72 3.15 -12.14
N CYS A 152 6.08 2.09 -11.63
CA CYS A 152 6.32 1.47 -10.33
C CYS A 152 6.05 -0.05 -10.46
N TYR A 153 6.24 -0.83 -9.39
CA TYR A 153 5.89 -2.26 -9.36
C TYR A 153 4.45 -2.48 -9.83
N PRO A 154 4.21 -3.16 -10.96
CA PRO A 154 2.86 -3.47 -11.39
C PRO A 154 2.19 -4.45 -10.44
N TYR A 155 0.92 -4.17 -10.12
CA TYR A 155 0.05 -5.08 -9.40
C TYR A 155 -1.26 -5.16 -10.18
N THR A 156 -1.39 -6.24 -10.95
CA THR A 156 -2.49 -6.43 -11.91
C THR A 156 -3.76 -6.96 -11.23
N TYR A 157 -4.90 -6.85 -11.91
CA TYR A 157 -6.17 -7.39 -11.42
C TYR A 157 -6.09 -8.92 -11.35
N THR A 158 -5.57 -9.59 -12.38
CA THR A 158 -5.38 -11.05 -12.40
C THR A 158 -4.50 -11.53 -11.24
N ARG A 159 -3.39 -10.82 -10.95
CA ARG A 159 -2.54 -11.12 -9.79
C ARG A 159 -3.33 -11.07 -8.49
N PHE A 160 -4.16 -10.03 -8.30
CA PHE A 160 -4.96 -9.92 -7.07
C PHE A 160 -6.03 -11.01 -6.99
N GLN A 161 -6.75 -11.27 -8.08
CA GLN A 161 -7.77 -12.32 -8.13
C GLN A 161 -7.17 -13.69 -7.77
N HIS A 162 -6.03 -14.06 -8.35
CA HIS A 162 -5.33 -15.30 -8.01
C HIS A 162 -4.93 -15.36 -6.54
N TYR A 163 -4.48 -14.25 -5.96
CA TYR A 163 -4.18 -14.18 -4.53
C TYR A 163 -5.43 -14.42 -3.68
N LEU A 164 -6.54 -13.74 -3.99
CA LEU A 164 -7.81 -13.92 -3.26
C LEU A 164 -8.38 -15.34 -3.43
N ASP A 165 -8.27 -15.93 -4.62
CA ASP A 165 -8.65 -17.33 -4.87
C ASP A 165 -7.81 -18.29 -4.04
N SER A 166 -6.51 -18.02 -3.91
CA SER A 166 -5.62 -18.83 -3.07
C SER A 166 -5.99 -18.75 -1.59
N LEU A 167 -6.44 -17.57 -1.12
CA LEU A 167 -6.95 -17.41 0.25
C LEU A 167 -8.27 -18.14 0.45
N GLN A 168 -9.21 -18.01 -0.48
CA GLN A 168 -10.50 -18.70 -0.43
C GLN A 168 -10.32 -20.23 -0.34
N LYS A 169 -9.37 -20.78 -1.12
CA LYS A 169 -9.04 -22.22 -1.11
C LYS A 169 -8.51 -22.72 0.23
N ARG A 170 -7.98 -21.85 1.09
CA ARG A 170 -7.55 -22.23 2.45
C ARG A 170 -8.70 -22.51 3.39
N ASN A 171 -9.93 -22.13 3.02
CA ASN A 171 -11.17 -22.41 3.77
C ASN A 171 -11.07 -22.03 5.26
N LEU A 172 -10.62 -20.80 5.53
CA LEU A 172 -10.51 -20.28 6.87
C LEU A 172 -11.91 -19.86 7.36
N ASP A 173 -12.30 -20.31 8.54
CA ASP A 173 -13.59 -20.01 9.18
C ASP A 173 -13.82 -18.52 9.48
N TYR A 174 -12.74 -17.74 9.53
CA TYR A 174 -12.76 -16.30 9.78
C TYR A 174 -12.52 -15.43 8.53
N PHE A 175 -12.58 -16.01 7.31
CA PHE A 175 -12.40 -15.29 6.05
C PHE A 175 -13.59 -15.54 5.13
N PHE A 176 -14.28 -14.47 4.75
CA PHE A 176 -15.41 -14.50 3.82
C PHE A 176 -15.13 -13.57 2.66
N ARG A 177 -15.34 -14.06 1.44
CA ARG A 177 -15.20 -13.29 0.21
C ARG A 177 -16.54 -13.21 -0.49
N GLU A 178 -17.01 -11.99 -0.69
CA GLU A 178 -18.30 -11.69 -1.31
C GLU A 178 -18.07 -10.83 -2.57
N GLN A 179 -18.95 -10.98 -3.56
CA GLN A 179 -18.96 -10.07 -4.70
C GLN A 179 -19.77 -8.82 -4.33
N LEU A 180 -19.07 -7.70 -4.23
CA LEU A 180 -19.64 -6.39 -3.96
C LEU A 180 -20.40 -5.82 -5.16
N GLY A 181 -19.93 -6.17 -6.37
CA GLY A 181 -20.54 -5.77 -7.61
C GLY A 181 -19.68 -6.09 -8.82
N GLN A 182 -19.98 -5.45 -9.93
CA GLN A 182 -19.24 -5.54 -11.18
C GLN A 182 -18.88 -4.16 -11.70
N SER A 183 -17.72 -4.06 -12.34
CA SER A 183 -17.28 -2.85 -13.02
C SER A 183 -18.01 -2.64 -14.34
N VAL A 184 -17.75 -1.53 -15.03
CA VAL A 184 -18.34 -1.23 -16.34
C VAL A 184 -17.99 -2.32 -17.36
N GLN A 185 -16.76 -2.83 -17.33
CA GLN A 185 -16.33 -3.95 -18.17
C GLN A 185 -16.52 -5.32 -17.50
N GLN A 186 -17.48 -5.43 -16.57
CA GLN A 186 -17.94 -6.69 -15.96
C GLN A 186 -16.85 -7.45 -15.17
N ARG A 187 -15.85 -6.74 -14.64
CA ARG A 187 -14.87 -7.33 -13.70
C ARG A 187 -15.45 -7.34 -12.29
N GLN A 188 -15.13 -8.39 -11.55
CA GLN A 188 -15.60 -8.57 -10.18
C GLN A 188 -14.97 -7.52 -9.25
N LEU A 189 -15.80 -6.91 -8.41
CA LEU A 189 -15.35 -6.18 -7.23
C LEU A 189 -15.58 -7.06 -6.01
N ASP A 190 -14.52 -7.33 -5.27
CA ASP A 190 -14.58 -8.15 -4.06
C ASP A 190 -14.76 -7.30 -2.81
N LEU A 191 -15.54 -7.82 -1.87
CA LEU A 191 -15.56 -7.41 -0.47
C LEU A 191 -15.09 -8.58 0.38
N LEU A 192 -14.03 -8.37 1.15
CA LEU A 192 -13.50 -9.35 2.09
C LEU A 192 -14.01 -8.99 3.49
N THR A 193 -14.55 -9.98 4.19
CA THR A 193 -14.87 -9.90 5.62
C THR A 193 -13.90 -10.80 6.38
N ILE A 194 -13.10 -10.22 7.29
CA ILE A 194 -12.14 -10.97 8.10
C ILE A 194 -12.46 -10.75 9.58
N THR A 195 -13.03 -11.77 10.22
CA THR A 195 -13.51 -11.69 11.61
C THR A 195 -13.86 -13.08 12.16
N SER A 196 -13.93 -13.24 13.48
CA SER A 196 -14.51 -14.43 14.09
C SER A 196 -16.00 -14.56 13.71
N PRO A 197 -16.50 -15.76 13.35
CA PRO A 197 -17.92 -16.01 13.12
C PRO A 197 -18.85 -15.55 14.25
N ASP A 198 -18.33 -15.49 15.48
CA ASP A 198 -19.09 -15.04 16.65
C ASP A 198 -19.54 -13.58 16.54
N ASN A 199 -18.78 -12.74 15.84
CA ASN A 199 -19.12 -11.34 15.58
C ASN A 199 -20.20 -11.18 14.49
N LEU A 200 -20.53 -12.25 13.78
CA LEU A 200 -21.55 -12.26 12.72
C LEU A 200 -22.87 -12.86 13.20
N ARG A 201 -22.95 -13.32 14.45
CA ARG A 201 -24.17 -13.88 15.04
C ARG A 201 -25.23 -12.78 15.24
N GLU A 202 -26.49 -13.17 15.16
CA GLU A 202 -27.61 -12.28 15.44
C GLU A 202 -27.51 -11.72 16.87
N GLY A 203 -27.69 -10.41 17.02
CA GLY A 203 -27.56 -9.71 18.30
C GLY A 203 -26.14 -9.31 18.70
N ALA A 204 -25.11 -9.71 17.95
CA ALA A 204 -23.74 -9.24 18.19
C ALA A 204 -23.58 -7.75 17.84
N GLU A 205 -22.84 -7.02 18.66
CA GLU A 205 -22.42 -5.64 18.34
C GLU A 205 -21.17 -5.69 17.47
N GLN A 206 -21.25 -5.11 16.28
CA GLN A 206 -20.17 -5.16 15.29
C GLN A 206 -19.39 -3.86 15.28
N LYS A 207 -18.10 -3.94 15.64
CA LYS A 207 -17.14 -2.85 15.47
C LYS A 207 -16.42 -3.02 14.14
N VAL A 208 -16.76 -2.19 13.18
CA VAL A 208 -16.31 -2.33 11.79
C VAL A 208 -15.13 -1.42 11.50
N VAL A 209 -14.10 -2.00 10.88
CA VAL A 209 -13.01 -1.29 10.23
C VAL A 209 -13.14 -1.51 8.72
N PHE A 210 -13.47 -0.46 7.98
CA PHE A 210 -13.63 -0.50 6.53
C PHE A 210 -12.38 0.03 5.83
N ILE A 211 -11.83 -0.74 4.90
CA ILE A 211 -10.60 -0.40 4.16
C ILE A 211 -10.86 -0.49 2.66
N THR A 212 -10.51 0.56 1.92
CA THR A 212 -10.59 0.58 0.46
C THR A 212 -9.21 0.77 -0.17
N GLY A 213 -9.01 0.21 -1.36
CA GLY A 213 -7.77 0.35 -2.11
C GLY A 213 -7.99 0.48 -3.61
N ARG A 214 -6.97 1.02 -4.30
CA ARG A 214 -6.91 1.17 -5.77
C ARG A 214 -8.14 1.82 -6.40
N VAL A 215 -8.65 2.91 -5.82
CA VAL A 215 -9.58 3.81 -6.51
C VAL A 215 -8.89 4.43 -7.73
N HIS A 216 -7.64 4.85 -7.53
CA HIS A 216 -6.75 5.29 -8.58
C HIS A 216 -5.97 4.09 -9.13
N PRO A 217 -6.20 3.71 -10.40
CA PRO A 217 -5.65 2.47 -10.93
C PRO A 217 -4.12 2.48 -11.03
N GLY A 218 -3.48 3.63 -11.26
CA GLY A 218 -2.01 3.72 -11.35
C GLY A 218 -1.29 3.73 -10.00
N GLU A 219 -2.02 3.81 -8.88
CA GLU A 219 -1.46 3.88 -7.53
C GLU A 219 -1.19 2.47 -6.98
N THR A 220 -0.32 1.73 -7.67
CA THR A 220 -0.01 0.33 -7.35
C THR A 220 0.51 0.06 -5.93
N PRO A 221 1.24 0.97 -5.23
CA PRO A 221 1.60 0.77 -3.82
C PRO A 221 0.40 0.45 -2.91
N SER A 222 -0.77 1.01 -3.22
CA SER A 222 -2.02 0.76 -2.49
C SER A 222 -2.37 -0.74 -2.43
N SER A 223 -2.17 -1.49 -3.52
CA SER A 223 -2.42 -2.94 -3.53
C SER A 223 -1.47 -3.73 -2.65
N PHE A 224 -0.18 -3.35 -2.62
CA PHE A 224 0.80 -4.02 -1.77
C PHE A 224 0.52 -3.77 -0.29
N VAL A 225 0.20 -2.54 0.08
CA VAL A 225 -0.21 -2.20 1.46
C VAL A 225 -1.48 -2.95 1.84
N CYS A 226 -2.49 -2.97 0.96
CA CYS A 226 -3.74 -3.70 1.18
C CYS A 226 -3.50 -5.21 1.34
N GLN A 227 -2.66 -5.81 0.49
CA GLN A 227 -2.27 -7.22 0.64
C GLN A 227 -1.56 -7.47 1.97
N GLY A 228 -0.65 -6.59 2.40
CA GLY A 228 0.01 -6.70 3.70
C GLY A 228 -0.97 -6.68 4.89
N ILE A 229 -2.01 -5.84 4.81
CA ILE A 229 -3.10 -5.81 5.81
C ILE A 229 -3.81 -7.17 5.83
N ILE A 230 -4.23 -7.67 4.66
CA ILE A 230 -4.94 -8.95 4.53
C ILE A 230 -4.07 -10.09 5.07
N ASP A 231 -2.81 -10.19 4.64
CA ASP A 231 -1.85 -11.22 5.06
C ASP A 231 -1.70 -11.27 6.59
N PHE A 232 -1.59 -10.11 7.25
CA PHE A 232 -1.54 -10.06 8.71
C PHE A 232 -2.86 -10.53 9.33
N LEU A 233 -3.99 -10.01 8.86
CA LEU A 233 -5.30 -10.31 9.41
C LEU A 233 -5.72 -11.76 9.20
N VAL A 234 -5.27 -12.46 8.16
CA VAL A 234 -5.55 -13.90 7.97
C VAL A 234 -4.53 -14.81 8.65
N SER A 235 -3.44 -14.25 9.18
CA SER A 235 -2.37 -15.01 9.81
C SER A 235 -2.76 -15.61 11.16
N GLN A 236 -1.93 -16.52 11.64
CA GLN A 236 -2.04 -17.11 12.97
C GLN A 236 -1.38 -16.27 14.06
N HIS A 237 -0.95 -15.04 13.77
CA HIS A 237 -0.33 -14.16 14.75
C HIS A 237 -1.31 -13.87 15.91
N PRO A 238 -0.89 -13.95 17.20
CA PRO A 238 -1.79 -13.76 18.34
C PRO A 238 -2.56 -12.44 18.31
N VAL A 239 -1.88 -11.35 17.93
CA VAL A 239 -2.53 -10.04 17.72
C VAL A 239 -3.61 -10.10 16.65
N ALA A 240 -3.37 -10.78 15.53
CA ALA A 240 -4.38 -10.89 14.47
C ALA A 240 -5.61 -11.68 14.94
N ARG A 241 -5.42 -12.74 15.74
CA ARG A 241 -6.53 -13.49 16.36
C ARG A 241 -7.36 -12.59 17.28
N ALA A 242 -6.71 -11.90 18.21
CA ALA A 242 -7.38 -11.02 19.14
C ALA A 242 -8.12 -9.86 18.43
N LEU A 243 -7.57 -9.33 17.33
CA LEU A 243 -8.28 -8.37 16.49
C LEU A 243 -9.54 -8.99 15.86
N ARG A 244 -9.44 -10.18 15.28
CA ARG A 244 -10.59 -10.88 14.67
C ARG A 244 -11.67 -11.26 15.68
N GLU A 245 -11.30 -11.52 16.93
CA GLU A 245 -12.24 -11.84 18.01
C GLU A 245 -13.14 -10.64 18.37
N HIS A 246 -12.69 -9.40 18.16
CA HIS A 246 -13.41 -8.21 18.63
C HIS A 246 -13.84 -7.25 17.51
N LEU A 247 -13.28 -7.38 16.30
CA LEU A 247 -13.50 -6.46 15.17
C LEU A 247 -13.94 -7.20 13.93
N VAL A 248 -14.71 -6.50 13.11
CA VAL A 248 -15.12 -6.92 11.77
C VAL A 248 -14.35 -6.09 10.74
N PHE A 249 -13.36 -6.67 10.08
CA PHE A 249 -12.65 -6.00 8.99
C PHE A 249 -13.41 -6.21 7.68
N LYS A 250 -13.82 -5.10 7.05
CA LYS A 250 -14.42 -5.07 5.71
C LYS A 250 -13.42 -4.44 4.74
N ILE A 251 -12.95 -5.20 3.75
CA ILE A 251 -11.87 -4.75 2.86
C ILE A 251 -12.34 -4.86 1.41
N ALA A 252 -12.37 -3.73 0.69
CA ALA A 252 -12.56 -3.70 -0.75
C ALA A 252 -11.20 -3.41 -1.43
N PRO A 253 -10.44 -4.46 -1.79
CA PRO A 253 -9.01 -4.34 -2.13
C PRO A 253 -8.73 -3.61 -3.45
N MET A 254 -9.70 -3.60 -4.38
CA MET A 254 -9.56 -2.96 -5.68
C MET A 254 -10.89 -2.39 -6.17
N LEU A 255 -11.07 -1.08 -6.03
CA LEU A 255 -12.30 -0.40 -6.46
C LEU A 255 -12.34 -0.05 -7.96
N ASN A 256 -11.20 -0.09 -8.67
CA ASN A 256 -11.15 0.26 -10.09
C ASN A 256 -10.45 -0.80 -10.96
N PRO A 257 -10.99 -2.03 -11.04
CA PRO A 257 -10.37 -3.12 -11.80
C PRO A 257 -10.25 -2.81 -13.30
N ASP A 258 -11.17 -2.03 -13.87
CA ASP A 258 -11.12 -1.65 -15.29
C ASP A 258 -9.95 -0.74 -15.60
N GLY A 259 -9.76 0.33 -14.81
CA GLY A 259 -8.63 1.21 -14.97
C GLY A 259 -7.30 0.49 -14.77
N VAL A 260 -7.24 -0.47 -13.83
CA VAL A 260 -6.05 -1.30 -13.60
C VAL A 260 -5.74 -2.16 -14.82
N TYR A 261 -6.75 -2.84 -15.36
CA TYR A 261 -6.57 -3.70 -16.52
C TYR A 261 -6.13 -2.91 -17.76
N LEU A 262 -6.71 -1.73 -17.97
CA LEU A 262 -6.39 -0.86 -19.11
C LEU A 262 -5.05 -0.11 -18.96
N GLY A 263 -4.45 -0.09 -17.77
CA GLY A 263 -3.23 0.69 -17.53
C GLY A 263 -3.47 2.20 -17.43
N ASN A 264 -4.60 2.62 -16.85
CA ASN A 264 -4.87 4.02 -16.55
C ASN A 264 -4.19 4.45 -15.23
N TYR A 265 -4.02 5.76 -15.01
CA TYR A 265 -3.51 6.32 -13.76
C TYR A 265 -4.62 6.80 -12.81
N ARG A 266 -5.57 7.58 -13.34
CA ARG A 266 -6.73 8.14 -12.64
C ARG A 266 -8.03 7.51 -13.14
N PRO A 267 -9.10 7.56 -12.34
CA PRO A 267 -10.42 7.08 -12.75
C PRO A 267 -11.00 7.96 -13.86
N ALA A 268 -11.81 7.32 -14.71
CA ALA A 268 -12.50 7.94 -15.85
C ALA A 268 -13.47 9.07 -15.46
N SER A 269 -14.06 9.03 -14.26
CA SER A 269 -15.04 10.02 -13.80
C SER A 269 -15.03 10.15 -12.27
N PRO A 270 -15.39 11.32 -11.70
CA PRO A 270 -15.76 11.42 -10.29
C PRO A 270 -16.93 10.47 -9.91
N ARG A 271 -17.79 10.10 -10.86
CA ARG A 271 -18.84 9.08 -10.63
C ARG A 271 -18.26 7.67 -10.42
N ALA A 272 -17.09 7.40 -10.98
CA ALA A 272 -16.30 6.21 -10.70
C ALA A 272 -15.58 6.29 -9.33
N THR A 273 -15.46 7.46 -8.71
CA THR A 273 -15.06 7.55 -7.29
C THR A 273 -16.25 7.45 -6.33
N LEU A 274 -17.47 7.69 -6.83
CA LEU A 274 -18.75 7.55 -6.11
C LEU A 274 -19.23 6.10 -5.93
N TRP A 275 -18.55 5.07 -6.46
CA TRP A 275 -18.89 3.70 -6.06
C TRP A 275 -18.72 3.50 -4.55
N SER A 276 -17.85 4.30 -3.90
CA SER A 276 -17.77 4.44 -2.44
C SER A 276 -19.12 4.73 -1.79
N THR A 277 -20.05 5.41 -2.46
CA THR A 277 -21.40 5.70 -1.97
C THR A 277 -22.35 4.50 -2.11
N ALA A 278 -22.15 3.67 -3.14
CA ALA A 278 -22.88 2.42 -3.35
C ALA A 278 -22.33 1.24 -2.54
N LEU A 279 -21.13 1.35 -1.95
CA LEU A 279 -20.57 0.40 -0.98
C LEU A 279 -21.33 0.37 0.35
N PHE A 280 -22.25 1.31 0.54
CA PHE A 280 -23.11 1.42 1.70
C PHE A 280 -24.60 1.28 1.32
N PRO A 281 -25.06 0.16 0.70
CA PRO A 281 -26.49 -0.08 0.65
C PRO A 281 -26.98 -0.30 2.09
N GLY A 282 -27.76 0.65 2.64
CA GLY A 282 -28.34 0.58 3.99
C GLY A 282 -27.63 1.39 5.09
N PHE A 283 -26.77 2.37 4.74
CA PHE A 283 -26.14 3.26 5.73
C PHE A 283 -26.84 4.62 5.76
N ASP A 284 -28.07 4.64 6.26
CA ASP A 284 -28.88 5.83 6.50
C ASP A 284 -28.64 6.39 7.91
N GLY A 285 -27.38 6.59 8.34
CA GLY A 285 -27.02 7.31 9.58
C GLY A 285 -27.53 6.69 10.91
N THR A 286 -28.38 5.68 10.83
CA THR A 286 -28.90 4.83 11.89
C THR A 286 -29.01 3.45 11.28
N CYS A 287 -28.09 2.55 11.62
CA CYS A 287 -28.06 1.19 11.10
C CYS A 287 -29.46 0.54 11.05
N GLN A 288 -30.06 0.52 9.85
CA GLN A 288 -31.10 -0.44 9.50
C GLN A 288 -30.50 -1.30 8.39
N GLY A 289 -29.94 -2.44 8.80
CA GLY A 289 -29.54 -3.50 7.89
C GLY A 289 -30.72 -3.91 7.01
N LEU A 290 -30.74 -3.42 5.78
CA LEU A 290 -31.69 -3.83 4.75
C LEU A 290 -31.07 -4.98 3.98
N THR A 291 -31.41 -6.20 4.40
CA THR A 291 -31.39 -7.35 3.49
C THR A 291 -32.67 -7.29 2.65
N VAL A 292 -32.55 -7.12 1.34
CA VAL A 292 -33.67 -7.29 0.40
C VAL A 292 -33.89 -8.80 0.22
N GLY A 293 -34.80 -9.34 1.02
CA GLY A 293 -35.28 -10.71 0.92
C GLY A 293 -36.33 -10.93 2.01
N GLY A 294 -37.61 -10.84 1.64
CA GLY A 294 -38.74 -10.74 2.57
C GLY A 294 -38.70 -11.71 3.75
N GLY A 295 -38.86 -11.16 4.96
CA GLY A 295 -39.00 -11.87 6.22
C GLY A 295 -38.43 -11.04 7.38
N GLU A 296 -39.32 -10.49 8.22
CA GLU A 296 -39.10 -9.93 9.58
C GLU A 296 -37.81 -9.13 9.87
N PHE A 297 -37.99 -7.83 10.18
CA PHE A 297 -36.94 -6.90 10.58
C PHE A 297 -36.15 -7.37 11.81
N ARG A 298 -34.84 -7.61 11.63
CA ARG A 298 -33.89 -7.95 12.70
C ARG A 298 -32.67 -7.03 12.59
N VAL A 299 -32.50 -6.14 13.57
CA VAL A 299 -31.48 -5.07 13.53
C VAL A 299 -30.17 -5.58 14.13
N GLN A 300 -29.14 -5.77 13.29
CA GLN A 300 -27.76 -5.89 13.77
C GLN A 300 -27.26 -4.50 14.17
N LYS A 301 -26.68 -4.37 15.38
CA LYS A 301 -26.08 -3.12 15.84
C LYS A 301 -24.66 -3.01 15.28
N THR A 302 -24.52 -2.34 14.15
CA THR A 302 -23.21 -2.12 13.49
C THR A 302 -22.70 -0.72 13.83
N SER A 303 -21.42 -0.60 14.19
CA SER A 303 -20.73 0.67 14.39
C SER A 303 -19.50 0.71 13.49
N LEU A 304 -19.46 1.64 12.53
CA LEU A 304 -18.31 1.85 11.67
C LEU A 304 -17.33 2.78 12.39
N GLU A 305 -16.25 2.24 12.96
CA GLU A 305 -15.32 3.04 13.74
C GLU A 305 -14.20 3.63 12.88
N PHE A 306 -13.77 2.91 11.84
CA PHE A 306 -12.71 3.36 10.95
C PHE A 306 -13.08 3.19 9.48
N TYR A 307 -12.79 4.21 8.69
CA TYR A 307 -12.68 4.14 7.24
C TYR A 307 -11.28 4.56 6.80
N ILE A 308 -10.56 3.70 6.08
CA ILE A 308 -9.21 4.00 5.56
C ILE A 308 -9.17 3.75 4.05
N ASP A 309 -8.94 4.80 3.29
CA ASP A 309 -8.76 4.74 1.84
C ASP A 309 -7.27 4.80 1.47
N ILE A 310 -6.73 3.73 0.88
CA ILE A 310 -5.29 3.57 0.62
C ILE A 310 -4.95 4.08 -0.78
N HIS A 311 -4.00 5.00 -0.85
CA HIS A 311 -3.53 5.72 -2.03
C HIS A 311 -2.00 5.73 -2.14
N ALA A 312 -1.49 6.30 -3.24
CA ALA A 312 -0.06 6.51 -3.42
C ALA A 312 0.27 7.94 -3.88
N HIS A 313 1.41 8.45 -3.38
CA HIS A 313 1.79 9.84 -3.55
C HIS A 313 3.07 10.00 -4.36
N SER A 314 3.03 10.85 -5.40
CA SER A 314 4.12 11.00 -6.38
C SER A 314 5.12 12.11 -6.05
N THR A 315 4.89 12.88 -4.99
CA THR A 315 5.72 14.07 -4.64
C THR A 315 6.20 14.09 -3.20
N MET A 316 5.78 13.14 -2.35
CA MET A 316 6.19 13.08 -0.95
C MET A 316 6.75 11.69 -0.65
N MET A 317 7.75 11.65 0.23
CA MET A 317 8.32 10.43 0.78
C MET A 317 7.46 9.93 1.96
N ASN A 318 7.72 8.70 2.41
CA ASN A 318 7.04 8.03 3.53
C ASN A 318 5.56 7.69 3.25
N GLY A 319 4.97 6.91 4.15
CA GLY A 319 3.53 6.84 4.35
C GLY A 319 3.04 7.95 5.28
N PHE A 320 1.85 8.50 5.05
CA PHE A 320 1.23 9.51 5.91
C PHE A 320 -0.29 9.50 5.73
N MET A 321 -1.03 10.16 6.62
CA MET A 321 -2.49 10.20 6.54
C MET A 321 -3.04 11.61 6.32
N TYR A 322 -4.16 11.67 5.62
CA TYR A 322 -5.06 12.82 5.67
C TYR A 322 -6.32 12.48 6.47
N GLY A 323 -6.65 13.30 7.46
CA GLY A 323 -7.92 13.25 8.18
C GLY A 323 -8.76 14.51 7.97
N ASN A 324 -9.84 14.63 8.73
CA ASN A 324 -10.76 15.76 8.67
C ASN A 324 -10.54 16.71 9.84
N ILE A 325 -10.86 18.00 9.68
CA ILE A 325 -10.98 18.91 10.83
C ILE A 325 -12.38 18.74 11.41
N PHE A 326 -12.45 18.53 12.73
CA PHE A 326 -13.69 18.51 13.50
C PHE A 326 -13.72 19.73 14.42
N GLU A 327 -14.92 20.28 14.65
CA GLU A 327 -15.12 21.40 15.58
C GLU A 327 -15.00 20.93 17.04
N ASP A 328 -15.40 19.70 17.31
CA ASP A 328 -15.20 19.05 18.61
C ASP A 328 -13.71 18.69 18.82
N GLU A 329 -13.08 19.36 19.79
CA GLU A 329 -11.67 19.15 20.13
C GLU A 329 -11.41 17.73 20.61
N GLU A 330 -12.34 17.11 21.34
CA GLU A 330 -12.18 15.74 21.84
C GLU A 330 -12.16 14.73 20.69
N ARG A 331 -13.07 14.84 19.72
CA ARG A 331 -13.06 14.06 18.47
C ARG A 331 -11.78 14.30 17.67
N PHE A 332 -11.29 15.54 17.60
CA PHE A 332 -10.03 15.85 16.94
C PHE A 332 -8.84 15.15 17.63
N GLN A 333 -8.78 15.18 18.96
CA GLN A 333 -7.73 14.49 19.71
C GLN A 333 -7.80 12.98 19.50
N ARG A 334 -9.01 12.39 19.53
CA ARG A 334 -9.20 10.95 19.31
C ARG A 334 -8.75 10.49 17.92
N GLN A 335 -9.03 11.23 16.85
CA GLN A 335 -8.54 10.86 15.51
C GLN A 335 -7.01 10.94 15.40
N ALA A 336 -6.36 11.82 16.16
CA ALA A 336 -4.91 11.99 16.09
C ALA A 336 -4.14 10.81 16.72
N ILE A 337 -4.81 9.98 17.53
CA ILE A 337 -4.21 8.84 18.23
C ILE A 337 -3.72 7.78 17.24
N PHE A 338 -4.56 7.35 16.29
CA PHE A 338 -4.21 6.24 15.39
C PHE A 338 -2.97 6.56 14.53
N PRO A 339 -2.87 7.70 13.83
CA PRO A 339 -1.66 8.04 13.07
C PRO A 339 -0.42 8.18 13.96
N LYS A 340 -0.58 8.64 15.21
CA LYS A 340 0.54 8.75 16.16
C LYS A 340 1.06 7.36 16.57
N LEU A 341 0.17 6.42 16.86
CA LEU A 341 0.54 5.03 17.14
C LEU A 341 1.16 4.35 15.91
N LEU A 342 0.62 4.61 14.72
CA LEU A 342 1.18 4.07 13.47
C LEU A 342 2.62 4.55 13.26
N CYS A 343 2.91 5.82 13.55
CA CYS A 343 4.27 6.36 13.48
C CYS A 343 5.25 5.65 14.44
N GLN A 344 4.78 5.14 15.57
CA GLN A 344 5.59 4.35 16.49
C GLN A 344 5.80 2.91 15.98
N ASN A 345 4.80 2.36 15.29
CA ASN A 345 4.81 0.99 14.79
C ASN A 345 5.44 0.82 13.41
N ALA A 346 5.55 1.90 12.62
CA ALA A 346 6.04 1.90 11.25
C ALA A 346 7.11 2.98 11.05
N GLU A 347 8.36 2.56 10.89
CA GLU A 347 9.51 3.45 10.62
C GLU A 347 9.37 4.25 9.32
N ASP A 348 8.57 3.74 8.39
CA ASP A 348 8.33 4.32 7.09
C ASP A 348 7.08 5.23 7.07
N PHE A 349 6.42 5.42 8.21
CA PHE A 349 5.28 6.33 8.37
C PHE A 349 5.70 7.67 9.02
N SER A 350 5.18 8.77 8.50
CA SER A 350 5.49 10.14 8.93
C SER A 350 4.26 10.80 9.58
N TYR A 351 4.29 10.94 10.90
CA TYR A 351 3.29 11.73 11.61
C TYR A 351 3.40 13.23 11.29
N SER A 352 4.61 13.76 11.09
CA SER A 352 4.83 15.17 10.73
C SER A 352 4.24 15.53 9.35
N SER A 353 4.12 14.55 8.45
CA SER A 353 3.48 14.72 7.14
C SER A 353 1.98 14.44 7.18
N THR A 354 1.46 13.91 8.29
CA THR A 354 0.03 13.67 8.49
C THR A 354 -0.67 15.01 8.73
N SER A 355 -1.79 15.23 8.04
CA SER A 355 -2.48 16.52 8.06
C SER A 355 -3.99 16.34 8.12
N PHE A 356 -4.67 17.27 8.79
CA PHE A 356 -6.12 17.31 8.94
C PHE A 356 -6.62 18.59 8.26
N ASN A 357 -7.56 18.48 7.33
CA ASN A 357 -8.06 19.65 6.59
C ASN A 357 -9.57 19.61 6.32
N ARG A 358 -10.11 20.80 6.00
CA ARG A 358 -11.50 21.01 5.55
C ARG A 358 -11.59 21.60 4.13
N ASP A 359 -10.54 21.46 3.33
CA ASP A 359 -10.44 22.02 1.97
C ASP A 359 -11.64 21.64 1.09
N ALA A 360 -12.30 22.65 0.50
CA ALA A 360 -13.49 22.44 -0.32
C ALA A 360 -13.22 21.57 -1.56
N VAL A 361 -12.03 21.71 -2.16
CA VAL A 361 -11.60 20.91 -3.32
C VAL A 361 -11.44 19.42 -3.01
N LYS A 362 -11.40 19.05 -1.73
CA LYS A 362 -11.30 17.66 -1.27
C LYS A 362 -12.65 17.07 -0.85
N ALA A 363 -13.76 17.80 -1.00
CA ALA A 363 -15.09 17.34 -0.60
C ALA A 363 -15.51 16.01 -1.25
N GLY A 364 -15.04 15.74 -2.48
CA GLY A 364 -15.32 14.49 -3.20
C GLY A 364 -14.44 13.29 -2.81
N THR A 365 -13.52 13.43 -1.85
CA THR A 365 -12.72 12.30 -1.36
C THR A 365 -13.55 11.42 -0.43
N GLY A 366 -13.29 10.10 -0.41
CA GLY A 366 -14.01 9.15 0.45
C GLY A 366 -14.01 9.59 1.91
N ARG A 367 -12.85 10.05 2.43
CA ARG A 367 -12.75 10.53 3.81
C ARG A 367 -13.66 11.71 4.13
N ARG A 368 -13.87 12.63 3.18
CA ARG A 368 -14.65 13.86 3.38
C ARG A 368 -16.13 13.61 3.22
N PHE A 369 -16.50 12.81 2.23
CA PHE A 369 -17.87 12.39 2.02
C PHE A 369 -18.39 11.60 3.22
N LEU A 370 -17.68 10.53 3.61
CA LEU A 370 -18.10 9.69 4.74
C LEU A 370 -17.96 10.42 6.07
N GLY A 371 -16.91 11.22 6.27
CA GLY A 371 -16.75 11.98 7.52
C GLY A 371 -17.87 12.99 7.80
N GLY A 372 -18.66 13.39 6.80
CA GLY A 372 -19.86 14.22 6.96
C GLY A 372 -21.17 13.44 7.12
N LEU A 373 -21.18 12.15 6.75
CA LEU A 373 -22.36 11.28 6.84
C LEU A 373 -22.35 10.42 8.11
N LEU A 374 -21.17 9.97 8.51
CA LEU A 374 -20.96 9.08 9.64
C LEU A 374 -21.03 9.83 10.98
N ASP A 375 -21.35 9.11 12.04
CA ASP A 375 -21.46 9.66 13.38
C ASP A 375 -20.10 10.15 13.94
N HIS A 376 -20.13 10.71 15.15
CA HIS A 376 -18.97 11.27 15.81
C HIS A 376 -17.94 10.23 16.30
N THR A 377 -18.31 8.94 16.27
CA THR A 377 -17.45 7.81 16.66
C THR A 377 -16.66 7.24 15.48
N SER A 378 -17.04 7.57 14.24
CA SER A 378 -16.32 7.16 13.04
C SER A 378 -15.17 8.10 12.67
N TYR A 379 -14.01 7.50 12.37
CA TYR A 379 -12.81 8.20 11.87
C TYR A 379 -12.47 7.80 10.44
N CYS A 380 -12.35 8.80 9.57
CA CYS A 380 -12.11 8.62 8.15
C CYS A 380 -10.74 9.16 7.73
N TYR A 381 -9.90 8.30 7.15
CA TYR A 381 -8.55 8.63 6.71
C TYR A 381 -8.34 8.31 5.23
N THR A 382 -7.49 9.11 4.59
CA THR A 382 -6.77 8.70 3.38
C THR A 382 -5.35 8.35 3.78
N LEU A 383 -4.93 7.11 3.59
CA LEU A 383 -3.54 6.67 3.77
C LEU A 383 -2.78 6.83 2.45
N GLU A 384 -1.85 7.76 2.39
CA GLU A 384 -1.00 8.01 1.24
C GLU A 384 0.36 7.33 1.45
N VAL A 385 0.90 6.68 0.42
CA VAL A 385 2.22 6.03 0.48
C VAL A 385 3.08 6.42 -0.72
N SER A 386 4.34 6.80 -0.47
CA SER A 386 5.24 7.24 -1.55
C SER A 386 5.45 6.18 -2.64
N PHE A 387 5.49 6.61 -3.91
CA PHE A 387 5.94 5.77 -5.03
C PHE A 387 7.44 5.45 -5.02
N TYR A 388 8.23 6.20 -4.24
CA TYR A 388 9.69 6.12 -4.32
C TYR A 388 10.32 5.58 -3.04
N SER A 389 10.29 6.35 -1.96
CA SER A 389 11.11 6.09 -0.79
C SER A 389 10.47 6.61 0.49
N TYR A 390 11.03 6.16 1.61
CA TYR A 390 10.75 6.69 2.94
C TYR A 390 12.06 7.08 3.62
N ILE A 391 11.96 8.05 4.53
CA ILE A 391 13.05 8.46 5.40
C ILE A 391 12.81 7.85 6.77
N ILE A 392 13.80 7.13 7.30
CA ILE A 392 13.72 6.58 8.65
C ILE A 392 13.85 7.72 9.67
N GLY A 393 12.96 7.76 10.66
CA GLY A 393 12.98 8.79 11.71
C GLY A 393 14.37 8.95 12.36
N GLY A 394 14.86 10.19 12.41
CA GLY A 394 16.19 10.50 12.94
C GLY A 394 17.34 10.35 11.93
N THR A 395 17.05 9.98 10.67
CA THR A 395 18.04 9.89 9.58
C THR A 395 17.67 10.83 8.43
N THR A 396 18.61 11.07 7.53
CA THR A 396 18.38 11.78 6.25
C THR A 396 18.43 10.84 5.04
N ALA A 397 18.68 9.54 5.26
CA ALA A 397 18.83 8.57 4.20
C ALA A 397 17.45 8.14 3.67
N ALA A 398 17.21 8.38 2.38
CA ALA A 398 16.02 7.89 1.70
C ALA A 398 16.20 6.41 1.33
N VAL A 399 15.33 5.56 1.86
CA VAL A 399 15.28 4.12 1.55
C VAL A 399 14.20 3.88 0.50
N PRO A 400 14.55 3.42 -0.72
CA PRO A 400 13.55 3.11 -1.72
C PRO A 400 12.62 1.99 -1.28
N TYR A 401 11.32 2.18 -1.50
CA TYR A 401 10.34 1.14 -1.26
C TYR A 401 10.58 -0.06 -2.18
N THR A 402 10.43 -1.25 -1.57
CA THR A 402 10.32 -2.55 -2.24
C THR A 402 8.89 -3.06 -2.13
N GLU A 403 8.52 -4.08 -2.92
CA GLU A 403 7.21 -4.77 -2.77
C GLU A 403 6.97 -5.20 -1.31
N GLU A 404 8.00 -5.76 -0.67
CA GLU A 404 7.92 -6.20 0.73
C GLU A 404 7.80 -5.05 1.73
N ALA A 405 8.48 -3.93 1.50
CA ALA A 405 8.37 -2.76 2.37
C ALA A 405 6.95 -2.17 2.35
N TYR A 406 6.29 -2.13 1.19
CA TYR A 406 4.88 -1.74 1.11
C TYR A 406 3.97 -2.71 1.88
N MET A 407 4.18 -4.02 1.75
CA MET A 407 3.43 -5.01 2.53
C MET A 407 3.70 -4.88 4.03
N LYS A 408 4.94 -4.56 4.44
CA LYS A 408 5.32 -4.30 5.84
C LYS A 408 4.53 -3.14 6.43
N LEU A 409 4.38 -2.03 5.70
CA LEU A 409 3.53 -0.92 6.12
C LEU A 409 2.09 -1.38 6.35
N GLY A 410 1.53 -2.17 5.43
CA GLY A 410 0.20 -2.76 5.58
C GLY A 410 0.05 -3.60 6.86
N ARG A 411 1.02 -4.47 7.15
CA ARG A 411 1.01 -5.26 8.40
C ARG A 411 1.09 -4.38 9.64
N ASN A 412 1.86 -3.29 9.60
CA ASN A 412 1.97 -2.34 10.70
C ASN A 412 0.68 -1.53 10.91
N VAL A 413 -0.03 -1.15 9.83
CA VAL A 413 -1.37 -0.55 9.91
C VAL A 413 -2.32 -1.50 10.66
N ALA A 414 -2.38 -2.77 10.24
CA ALA A 414 -3.26 -3.75 10.88
C ALA A 414 -2.90 -4.00 12.35
N ARG A 415 -1.61 -4.08 12.69
CA ARG A 415 -1.14 -4.25 14.07
C ARG A 415 -1.50 -3.05 14.95
N THR A 416 -1.48 -1.84 14.40
CA THR A 416 -1.74 -0.59 15.15
C THR A 416 -3.15 -0.54 15.75
N PHE A 417 -4.13 -1.23 15.15
CA PHE A 417 -5.47 -1.35 15.76
C PHE A 417 -5.41 -1.95 17.17
N MET A 418 -4.52 -2.92 17.41
CA MET A 418 -4.40 -3.54 18.74
C MET A 418 -3.99 -2.50 19.80
N ASP A 419 -3.03 -1.65 19.46
CA ASP A 419 -2.56 -0.61 20.39
C ASP A 419 -3.64 0.47 20.58
N TYR A 420 -4.35 0.83 19.51
CA TYR A 420 -5.46 1.77 19.57
C TYR A 420 -6.55 1.29 20.54
N TYR A 421 -7.01 0.04 20.39
CA TYR A 421 -8.07 -0.53 21.21
C TYR A 421 -7.65 -0.90 22.64
N ARG A 422 -6.37 -1.16 22.88
CA ARG A 422 -5.84 -1.35 24.25
C ARG A 422 -5.77 -0.05 25.04
N LEU A 423 -5.42 1.05 24.38
CA LEU A 423 -5.25 2.36 25.00
C LEU A 423 -6.56 3.12 25.14
N ASN A 424 -7.62 2.71 24.45
CA ASN A 424 -8.93 3.34 24.55
C ASN A 424 -9.73 2.76 25.74
N PRO A 425 -9.91 3.50 26.85
CA PRO A 425 -10.62 3.00 28.05
C PRO A 425 -12.11 2.74 27.83
N LEU A 426 -12.67 3.11 26.66
CA LEU A 426 -14.07 2.93 26.28
C LEU A 426 -14.36 1.62 25.53
N VAL A 427 -13.34 0.81 25.25
CA VAL A 427 -13.48 -0.50 24.61
C VAL A 427 -13.06 -1.57 25.60
N GLU A 428 -13.86 -2.63 25.76
CA GLU A 428 -13.45 -3.81 26.54
C GLU A 428 -12.02 -4.19 26.17
N LYS A 429 -11.13 -4.23 27.18
CA LYS A 429 -9.69 -4.34 26.95
C LYS A 429 -9.39 -5.60 26.13
N MET A 430 -8.93 -5.41 24.89
CA MET A 430 -8.44 -6.51 24.06
C MET A 430 -7.22 -7.16 24.73
N THR A 431 -7.41 -8.33 25.31
CA THR A 431 -6.33 -9.13 25.86
C THR A 431 -5.73 -10.00 24.76
N VAL A 432 -4.40 -10.13 24.72
CA VAL A 432 -3.78 -11.13 23.84
C VAL A 432 -3.78 -12.45 24.59
N PRO A 433 -4.31 -13.54 23.99
CA PRO A 433 -4.23 -14.85 24.61
C PRO A 433 -2.77 -15.24 24.84
N VAL A 434 -2.40 -15.45 26.10
CA VAL A 434 -1.09 -16.03 26.46
C VAL A 434 -1.11 -17.51 26.05
N PRO A 435 -0.07 -18.03 25.38
CA PRO A 435 0.00 -19.46 25.08
C PRO A 435 -0.08 -20.26 26.39
N ARG A 436 -1.11 -21.10 26.53
CA ARG A 436 -1.17 -22.07 27.63
C ARG A 436 -0.05 -23.08 27.43
N LEU A 437 1.03 -22.95 28.20
CA LEU A 437 1.98 -24.05 28.40
C LEU A 437 1.16 -25.21 28.97
N ARG A 438 1.04 -26.31 28.21
CA ARG A 438 0.52 -27.57 28.73
C ARG A 438 1.50 -28.06 29.78
N PHE A 439 1.22 -27.81 31.06
CA PHE A 439 1.79 -28.63 32.11
C PHE A 439 1.18 -30.02 31.95
N ASN A 440 2.01 -31.00 31.60
CA ASN A 440 1.63 -32.40 31.69
C ASN A 440 1.26 -32.68 33.15
N GLU A 441 0.04 -33.15 33.37
CA GLU A 441 -0.39 -33.70 34.65
C GLU A 441 0.52 -34.90 34.98
N GLU A 442 1.35 -34.74 36.01
CA GLU A 442 2.05 -35.86 36.62
C GLU A 442 1.01 -36.80 37.25
N LYS A 443 1.02 -38.05 36.77
CA LYS A 443 0.25 -39.16 37.32
C LYS A 443 0.56 -39.31 38.82
N LYS A 444 -0.47 -39.14 39.65
CA LYS A 444 -0.51 -39.64 41.03
C LYS A 444 -0.43 -41.16 41.04
N LEU A 445 0.59 -41.71 41.70
CA LEU A 445 0.48 -43.03 42.33
C LEU A 445 1.37 -43.12 43.58
N GLY A 446 0.70 -43.34 44.73
CA GLY A 446 1.18 -44.18 45.82
C GLY A 446 2.08 -43.55 46.89
N SER A 447 1.50 -43.28 48.07
CA SER A 447 2.25 -43.18 49.33
C SER A 447 1.71 -44.18 50.34
N GLU A 448 2.43 -45.28 50.59
CA GLU A 448 2.39 -46.01 51.86
C GLU A 448 3.82 -46.48 52.22
N HIS A 449 4.22 -46.19 53.46
CA HIS A 449 5.50 -46.50 54.12
C HIS A 449 5.51 -47.97 54.65
N PRO A 450 6.55 -48.45 55.38
CA PRO A 450 7.95 -48.72 55.01
C PRO A 450 8.36 -50.16 55.41
N SER A 451 9.51 -50.69 54.95
CA SER A 451 10.40 -51.54 55.79
C SER A 451 11.63 -52.09 55.06
N CYS A 452 12.71 -52.15 55.84
CA CYS A 452 13.79 -53.14 55.83
C CYS A 452 14.91 -53.11 54.77
N LEU A 453 16.08 -52.72 55.31
CA LEU A 453 17.35 -53.47 55.32
C LEU A 453 18.31 -53.38 54.12
N ARG A 454 19.49 -52.86 54.51
CA ARG A 454 20.87 -53.31 54.20
C ARG A 454 21.56 -52.83 52.92
N ALA A 455 22.70 -52.18 53.19
CA ALA A 455 24.04 -52.37 52.62
C ALA A 455 24.16 -52.26 51.09
N GLY A 456 25.04 -51.45 50.53
CA GLY A 456 26.19 -50.72 51.04
C GLY A 456 27.01 -50.22 49.84
N GLN A 457 28.06 -49.46 50.14
CA GLN A 457 29.19 -49.14 49.25
C GLN A 457 28.92 -48.18 48.06
N GLN A 458 29.27 -46.92 48.30
CA GLN A 458 30.10 -46.14 47.35
C GLN A 458 31.52 -46.76 47.26
N PRO A 459 32.47 -46.35 46.37
CA PRO A 459 32.56 -45.06 45.64
C PRO A 459 33.23 -45.14 44.24
N ASN A 460 33.55 -43.94 43.74
CA ASN A 460 34.64 -43.57 42.82
C ASN A 460 34.30 -43.56 41.32
N SER A 461 34.24 -42.41 40.65
CA SER A 461 35.20 -41.28 40.47
C SER A 461 36.14 -41.49 39.28
N LEU A 462 36.46 -40.36 38.63
CA LEU A 462 37.50 -40.13 37.61
C LEU A 462 37.12 -40.68 36.20
N SER A 463 37.38 -40.02 35.08
CA SER A 463 38.15 -38.81 34.76
C SER A 463 37.98 -38.55 33.26
N VAL A 464 38.08 -37.29 32.86
CA VAL A 464 38.32 -36.82 31.49
C VAL A 464 39.65 -37.39 30.96
N PRO A 465 39.81 -37.62 29.64
CA PRO A 465 40.68 -36.71 28.88
C PRO A 465 40.14 -36.36 27.48
N MET A 466 40.55 -35.17 27.03
CA MET A 466 40.43 -34.70 25.65
C MET A 466 41.46 -35.36 24.73
N SER A 467 41.10 -35.54 23.45
CA SER A 467 42.06 -35.45 22.34
C SER A 467 41.39 -35.18 20.99
N ALA A 468 41.73 -34.01 20.45
CA ALA A 468 41.91 -33.57 19.06
C ALA A 468 41.32 -34.33 17.85
N GLY A 469 40.75 -33.54 16.94
CA GLY A 469 41.08 -33.61 15.50
C GLY A 469 39.92 -33.95 14.56
N GLY A 470 39.62 -33.05 13.61
CA GLY A 470 38.83 -33.39 12.42
C GLY A 470 38.00 -32.24 11.86
N GLN A 471 38.44 -31.67 10.74
CA GLN A 471 37.71 -30.69 9.92
C GLN A 471 36.49 -31.35 9.24
N SER A 472 35.36 -30.64 9.16
CA SER A 472 34.60 -30.39 7.91
C SER A 472 33.21 -29.83 8.19
N SER A 473 32.83 -28.80 7.43
CA SER A 473 31.47 -28.43 6.99
C SER A 473 30.30 -28.53 7.97
N GLU A 474 29.66 -27.41 8.28
CA GLU A 474 28.22 -27.18 8.08
C GLU A 474 27.73 -25.84 8.65
N SER A 475 26.71 -25.31 7.97
CA SER A 475 25.68 -24.36 8.39
C SER A 475 25.87 -23.60 9.72
N THR A 476 26.00 -22.27 9.64
CA THR A 476 25.69 -21.38 10.75
C THR A 476 24.28 -20.84 10.63
N ASP A 477 23.34 -21.55 11.24
CA ASP A 477 22.15 -20.98 11.86
C ASP A 477 22.59 -20.12 13.06
N ILE A 478 22.15 -18.86 13.11
CA ILE A 478 22.32 -18.00 14.28
C ILE A 478 20.97 -17.91 15.02
N PRO A 479 20.88 -18.32 16.30
CA PRO A 479 19.68 -18.16 17.10
C PRO A 479 19.55 -16.72 17.59
N TRP A 480 18.34 -16.17 17.45
CA TRP A 480 17.93 -14.90 18.05
C TRP A 480 17.81 -15.03 19.57
N HIS A 481 18.80 -14.53 20.31
CA HIS A 481 18.64 -14.23 21.73
C HIS A 481 18.00 -12.84 21.89
N LEU A 482 16.81 -12.82 22.49
CA LEU A 482 16.17 -11.62 23.03
C LEU A 482 16.93 -11.17 24.29
N GLU A 483 17.59 -10.01 24.24
CA GLU A 483 17.85 -9.21 25.44
C GLU A 483 16.75 -8.17 25.62
N CYS A 484 16.00 -8.33 26.70
CA CYS A 484 14.94 -7.43 27.14
C CYS A 484 15.56 -6.35 28.03
N SER A 485 16.03 -5.25 27.45
CA SER A 485 16.41 -4.06 28.23
C SER A 485 15.16 -3.23 28.52
N LYS A 486 14.60 -3.39 29.73
CA LYS A 486 13.64 -2.47 30.32
C LYS A 486 14.34 -1.16 30.66
N THR A 487 13.98 -0.07 29.99
CA THR A 487 14.18 1.29 30.51
C THR A 487 12.87 2.04 30.41
N ALA A 488 12.14 2.05 31.54
CA ALA A 488 11.02 2.94 31.77
C ALA A 488 11.59 4.34 32.06
N VAL A 489 11.10 5.37 31.34
CA VAL A 489 11.32 6.78 31.68
C VAL A 489 9.96 7.35 32.08
N PRO A 490 9.82 8.06 33.23
CA PRO A 490 8.52 8.52 33.69
C PRO A 490 8.03 9.74 32.90
N LEU A 491 6.73 9.77 32.63
CA LEU A 491 6.00 10.92 32.12
C LEU A 491 5.97 12.04 33.17
N GLY A 492 6.64 13.15 32.88
CA GLY A 492 6.52 14.39 33.65
C GLY A 492 5.23 15.14 33.28
N LEU A 493 4.39 15.37 34.29
CA LEU A 493 3.29 16.34 34.27
C LEU A 493 3.86 17.75 34.00
N VAL A 494 3.37 18.43 32.97
CA VAL A 494 3.57 19.87 32.82
C VAL A 494 2.25 20.57 33.09
N SER A 495 2.24 21.29 34.20
CA SER A 495 1.21 22.22 34.64
C SER A 495 1.15 23.46 33.74
N CYS A 496 -0.06 23.92 33.43
CA CYS A 496 -0.32 25.22 32.84
C CYS A 496 0.19 26.36 33.75
N SER A 497 0.94 27.30 33.18
CA SER A 497 1.15 28.62 33.76
C SER A 497 0.78 29.70 32.74
N SER A 498 -0.20 30.51 33.13
CA SER A 498 -0.66 31.72 32.47
C SER A 498 0.31 32.88 32.66
N SER A 499 0.77 33.52 31.58
CA SER A 499 0.99 34.97 31.51
C SER A 499 1.56 35.37 30.15
N SER A 500 0.84 36.22 29.42
CA SER A 500 1.27 37.56 28.97
C SER A 500 0.65 37.92 27.62
N SER A 501 -0.17 38.97 27.69
CA SER A 501 -0.82 39.74 26.63
C SER A 501 0.15 40.51 25.73
N ALA A 502 -0.11 40.53 24.42
CA ALA A 502 0.28 41.63 23.49
C ALA A 502 -0.58 41.51 22.21
N SER A 503 -1.69 42.23 22.15
CA SER A 503 -1.92 43.44 21.32
C SER A 503 -1.78 43.25 19.80
N TRP A 504 -2.92 43.28 19.13
CA TRP A 504 -3.07 43.54 17.70
C TRP A 504 -2.90 45.05 17.44
N ASN A 505 -2.08 45.43 16.45
CA ASN A 505 -2.46 46.34 15.34
C ASN A 505 -1.26 46.73 14.46
N ASP A 506 -1.59 46.92 13.18
CA ASP A 506 -0.85 47.56 12.08
C ASP A 506 0.41 46.81 11.56
N THR A 507 0.58 46.53 10.27
CA THR A 507 0.49 47.49 9.17
C THR A 507 0.54 46.78 7.81
N THR A 508 -0.25 47.29 6.85
CA THR A 508 -0.08 47.27 5.38
C THR A 508 -0.17 45.97 4.58
N MET A 509 -1.34 45.83 3.93
CA MET A 509 -1.51 45.11 2.67
C MET A 509 -0.74 45.77 1.53
N SER A 510 0.05 44.97 0.81
CA SER A 510 0.38 45.23 -0.60
C SER A 510 -0.18 44.09 -1.45
N ASN A 511 -1.28 44.38 -2.15
CA ASN A 511 -1.84 43.54 -3.20
C ASN A 511 -0.83 43.40 -4.34
N SER A 512 -0.36 42.17 -4.59
CA SER A 512 0.12 41.78 -5.91
C SER A 512 -0.67 40.56 -6.35
N LEU A 513 -1.60 40.82 -7.27
CA LEU A 513 -2.38 39.85 -8.01
C LEU A 513 -1.45 38.90 -8.78
N PHE A 514 -1.32 37.67 -8.29
CA PHE A 514 -1.01 36.52 -9.13
C PHE A 514 -2.11 35.49 -8.93
N LEU A 515 -2.85 35.25 -10.02
CA LEU A 515 -3.89 34.24 -10.14
C LEU A 515 -3.38 32.87 -9.66
N PRO A 516 -4.13 32.11 -8.85
CA PRO A 516 -3.70 30.79 -8.41
C PRO A 516 -3.83 29.76 -9.54
N ASP A 517 -2.72 29.06 -9.76
CA ASP A 517 -2.56 27.97 -10.70
C ASP A 517 -3.31 26.72 -10.21
N HIS A 518 -4.29 26.25 -10.99
CA HIS A 518 -5.12 25.09 -10.70
C HIS A 518 -4.32 23.78 -10.82
N SER A 519 -3.68 23.37 -9.72
CA SER A 519 -3.09 22.03 -9.58
C SER A 519 -4.05 21.11 -8.83
N PHE A 520 -4.86 20.36 -9.58
CA PHE A 520 -5.68 19.27 -9.04
C PHE A 520 -4.84 17.99 -8.88
N HIS A 521 -5.03 17.32 -7.74
CA HIS A 521 -4.21 16.22 -7.26
C HIS A 521 -4.29 14.94 -8.11
#